data_AF-F9UG29-F1
#
_entry.id   AF-F9UG29-F1
#
_cell.length_a   1.000
_cell.length_b   1.000
_cell.length_c   1.000
_cell.angle_alpha   90.00
_cell.angle_beta   90.00
_cell.angle_gamma   90.00
#
_symmetry.space_group_name_H-M   'P 1'
#
loop_
_entity.id
_entity.type
_entity.pdbx_description
1 polymer ?
#
loop_
_entity_poly.entity_id
_entity_poly.type
_entity_poly.pdbx_seq_one_letter_code
_entity_poly.pdbx_strand_id
1 'polypeptide(L)'
;MGESVEHGSSARFGGRTRLSFGSPERDDLVLHMADSDRKTPLEKVETLYEELVDWYEDGSDRELRAASKLLMIGLLKLKAHGGFGWQGLVDDYVLMLKQDPERYARILEANRGERKKA
;
A
#
# COMPACT_ATOMS: atom_id res chain seq x y z
N MET A 1 44.36 -42.45 -50.72
CA MET A 1 44.81 -43.72 -50.13
C MET A 1 44.29 -43.79 -48.70
N GLY A 2 43.60 -44.87 -48.35
CA GLY A 2 43.00 -45.19 -47.04
C GLY A 2 41.56 -44.66 -46.89
N GLU A 3 40.49 -45.43 -47.18
CA GLU A 3 39.87 -46.49 -46.35
C GLU A 3 39.38 -45.95 -44.99
N SER A 4 38.19 -46.24 -44.45
CA SER A 4 37.05 -47.09 -44.82
C SER A 4 35.87 -46.67 -43.93
N VAL A 5 34.67 -47.04 -44.37
CA VAL A 5 33.36 -46.84 -43.71
C VAL A 5 33.25 -47.71 -42.46
N GLU A 6 32.66 -47.21 -41.37
CA GLU A 6 31.89 -48.05 -40.45
C GLU A 6 30.59 -47.38 -39.97
N HIS A 7 29.50 -48.13 -40.16
CA HIS A 7 28.17 -47.91 -39.60
C HIS A 7 28.07 -48.51 -38.19
N GLY A 8 27.34 -47.85 -37.30
CA GLY A 8 26.81 -48.43 -36.05
C GLY A 8 25.84 -47.43 -35.42
N SER A 9 24.55 -47.45 -35.78
CA SER A 9 23.47 -48.25 -35.18
C SER A 9 23.16 -47.95 -33.70
N SER A 10 21.98 -47.34 -33.51
CA SER A 10 21.01 -47.57 -32.43
C SER A 10 21.36 -47.18 -30.99
N ALA A 11 20.65 -46.20 -30.44
CA ALA A 11 19.52 -46.49 -29.54
C ALA A 11 18.75 -45.23 -29.10
N ARG A 12 17.49 -45.52 -28.79
CA ARG A 12 16.37 -44.64 -28.46
C ARG A 12 16.48 -43.94 -27.09
N PHE A 13 15.59 -42.96 -26.95
CA PHE A 13 14.77 -42.66 -25.76
C PHE A 13 15.26 -41.55 -24.83
N GLY A 14 14.37 -40.57 -24.63
CA GLY A 14 14.56 -39.48 -23.68
C GLY A 14 13.63 -38.31 -23.97
N GLY A 15 12.31 -38.55 -23.96
CA GLY A 15 11.32 -37.48 -23.94
C GLY A 15 11.57 -36.61 -22.71
N ARG A 16 12.00 -35.37 -22.93
CA ARG A 16 12.09 -34.36 -21.87
C ARG A 16 10.83 -33.52 -21.93
N THR A 17 9.83 -33.97 -21.17
CA THR A 17 8.68 -33.17 -20.77
C THR A 17 9.20 -31.88 -20.12
N ARG A 18 8.98 -30.75 -20.79
CA ARG A 18 9.20 -29.42 -20.20
C ARG A 18 8.07 -29.19 -19.20
N LEU A 19 8.29 -29.55 -17.95
CA LEU A 19 7.43 -29.12 -16.85
C LEU A 19 7.63 -27.60 -16.70
N SER A 20 6.74 -26.83 -17.32
CA SER A 20 6.53 -25.44 -16.95
C SER A 20 5.86 -25.44 -15.58
N PHE A 21 6.65 -25.41 -14.51
CA PHE A 21 6.17 -24.91 -13.23
C PHE A 21 6.02 -23.39 -13.37
N GLY A 22 4.83 -22.94 -13.76
CA GLY A 22 4.43 -21.56 -13.53
C GLY A 22 4.26 -21.37 -12.02
N SER A 23 5.19 -20.66 -11.40
CA SER A 23 5.02 -20.16 -10.02
C SER A 23 3.87 -19.16 -10.01
N PRO A 24 2.74 -19.42 -9.31
CA PRO A 24 1.66 -18.44 -9.21
C PRO A 24 1.96 -17.30 -8.23
N GLU A 25 3.04 -17.38 -7.44
CA GLU A 25 3.26 -16.49 -6.29
C GLU A 25 3.81 -15.09 -6.65
N ARG A 26 4.10 -14.80 -7.93
CA ARG A 26 4.65 -13.49 -8.33
C ARG A 26 3.59 -12.50 -8.82
N ASP A 27 2.42 -12.97 -9.23
CA ASP A 27 1.38 -12.09 -9.78
C ASP A 27 0.61 -11.34 -8.67
N ASP A 28 0.41 -11.98 -7.52
CA ASP A 28 -0.28 -11.38 -6.37
C ASP A 28 0.49 -10.18 -5.76
N LEU A 29 1.83 -10.26 -5.76
CA LEU A 29 2.68 -9.19 -5.21
C LEU A 29 2.69 -7.93 -6.10
N VAL A 30 2.57 -8.12 -7.41
CA VAL A 30 2.56 -7.02 -8.40
C VAL A 30 1.21 -6.30 -8.39
N LEU A 31 0.11 -7.03 -8.18
CA LEU A 31 -1.23 -6.46 -8.02
C LEU A 31 -1.33 -5.55 -6.78
N HIS A 32 -0.77 -5.95 -5.64
CA HIS A 32 -0.82 -5.15 -4.41
C HIS A 32 -0.01 -3.84 -4.47
N MET A 33 1.15 -3.85 -5.16
CA MET A 33 1.93 -2.62 -5.38
C MET A 33 1.25 -1.67 -6.39
N ALA A 34 0.60 -2.20 -7.43
CA ALA A 34 -0.10 -1.39 -8.43
C ALA A 34 -1.38 -0.72 -7.88
N ASP A 35 -2.04 -1.32 -6.89
CA ASP A 35 -3.24 -0.75 -6.25
C ASP A 35 -2.90 0.40 -5.30
N SER A 36 -1.76 0.29 -4.58
CA SER A 36 -1.22 1.35 -3.73
C SER A 36 -0.84 2.61 -4.54
N ASP A 37 -0.59 2.49 -5.84
CA ASP A 37 -0.24 3.62 -6.71
C ASP A 37 -1.48 4.41 -7.20
N ARG A 38 -2.68 3.86 -7.04
CA ARG A 38 -3.95 4.47 -7.47
C ARG A 38 -4.69 5.23 -6.38
N LYS A 39 -4.33 5.02 -5.10
CA LYS A 39 -4.92 5.70 -3.95
C LYS A 39 -4.38 7.12 -3.82
N THR A 40 -5.26 8.07 -3.50
CA THR A 40 -4.89 9.41 -3.07
C THR A 40 -4.06 9.35 -1.78
N PRO A 41 -3.24 10.37 -1.47
CA PRO A 41 -2.49 10.40 -0.22
C PRO A 41 -3.36 10.22 1.03
N LEU A 42 -4.59 10.75 1.03
CA LEU A 42 -5.52 10.57 2.13
C LEU A 42 -5.98 9.11 2.24
N GLU A 43 -6.38 8.49 1.14
CA GLU A 43 -6.79 7.07 1.12
C GLU A 43 -5.65 6.14 1.57
N LYS A 44 -4.39 6.48 1.31
CA LYS A 44 -3.24 5.74 1.85
C LYS A 44 -3.16 5.83 3.37
N VAL A 45 -3.42 7.00 3.94
CA VAL A 45 -3.47 7.19 5.40
C VAL A 45 -4.66 6.46 6.00
N GLU A 46 -5.81 6.46 5.34
CA GLU A 46 -7.00 5.70 5.76
C GLU A 46 -6.75 4.19 5.74
N THR A 47 -6.09 3.68 4.69
CA THR A 47 -5.68 2.27 4.62
C THR A 47 -4.74 1.91 5.78
N LEU A 48 -3.75 2.76 6.06
CA LEU A 48 -2.85 2.55 7.20
C LEU A 48 -3.60 2.58 8.54
N TYR A 49 -4.62 3.42 8.67
CA TYR A 49 -5.47 3.45 9.87
C TYR A 49 -6.23 2.13 10.03
N GLU A 50 -6.88 1.64 8.97
CA GLU A 50 -7.59 0.36 8.97
C GLU A 50 -6.66 -0.79 9.34
N GLU A 51 -5.48 -0.85 8.72
CA GLU A 51 -4.45 -1.82 9.09
C GLU A 51 -4.14 -1.72 10.58
N LEU A 52 -3.82 -0.53 11.10
CA LEU A 52 -3.51 -0.34 12.53
C LEU A 52 -4.66 -0.79 13.44
N VAL A 53 -5.91 -0.58 13.04
CA VAL A 53 -7.07 -1.05 13.81
C VAL A 53 -7.10 -2.58 13.84
N ASP A 54 -6.85 -3.24 12.72
CA ASP A 54 -6.81 -4.71 12.63
C ASP A 54 -5.68 -5.33 13.47
N TRP A 55 -4.55 -4.63 13.63
CA TRP A 55 -3.46 -5.07 14.53
C TRP A 55 -3.85 -5.09 16.01
N TYR A 56 -4.86 -4.31 16.41
CA TYR A 56 -5.39 -4.33 17.77
C TYR A 56 -6.63 -5.24 17.81
N GLU A 57 -6.42 -6.55 17.91
CA GLU A 57 -7.49 -7.52 18.20
C GLU A 57 -8.38 -7.09 19.39
N ASP A 58 -9.58 -7.66 19.41
CA ASP A 58 -10.69 -7.61 20.39
C ASP A 58 -10.45 -6.84 21.70
N GLY A 59 -10.35 -5.52 21.59
CA GLY A 59 -10.30 -4.62 22.73
C GLY A 59 -11.18 -3.41 22.47
N SER A 60 -11.96 -3.03 23.49
CA SER A 60 -12.55 -1.69 23.54
C SER A 60 -11.43 -0.69 23.24
N ASP A 61 -11.72 0.31 22.40
CA ASP A 61 -10.81 1.41 22.09
C ASP A 61 -9.68 1.13 21.07
N ARG A 62 -9.74 0.04 20.27
CA ARG A 62 -8.73 -0.18 19.20
C ARG A 62 -8.63 0.99 18.21
N GLU A 63 -9.77 1.52 17.79
CA GLU A 63 -9.89 2.68 16.91
C GLU A 63 -9.26 3.92 17.54
N LEU A 64 -9.57 4.17 18.82
CA LEU A 64 -9.00 5.28 19.56
C LEU A 64 -7.47 5.14 19.71
N ARG A 65 -6.96 3.92 19.93
CA ARG A 65 -5.51 3.66 20.01
C ARG A 65 -4.82 3.90 18.67
N ALA A 66 -5.40 3.41 17.57
CA ALA A 66 -4.88 3.61 16.23
C ALA A 66 -4.86 5.10 15.86
N ALA A 67 -5.98 5.79 16.06
CA ALA A 67 -6.12 7.23 15.80
C ALA A 67 -5.13 8.04 16.65
N SER A 68 -5.00 7.72 17.93
CA SER A 68 -4.06 8.41 18.83
C SER A 68 -2.61 8.25 18.36
N LYS A 69 -2.21 7.06 17.92
CA LYS A 69 -0.84 6.84 17.41
C LYS A 69 -0.59 7.61 16.12
N LEU A 70 -1.54 7.62 15.20
CA LEU A 70 -1.43 8.42 13.97
C LEU A 70 -1.33 9.91 14.30
N LEU A 71 -2.13 10.41 15.25
CA LEU A 71 -2.07 11.79 15.69
C LEU A 71 -0.71 12.14 16.30
N MET A 72 -0.16 11.30 17.17
CA MET A 72 1.16 11.53 17.77
C MET A 72 2.26 11.68 16.70
N ILE A 73 2.26 10.80 15.71
CA ILE A 73 3.22 10.87 14.59
C ILE A 73 2.96 12.09 13.72
N GLY A 74 1.69 12.39 13.40
CA GLY A 74 1.29 13.56 12.63
C GLY A 74 1.75 14.86 13.27
N LEU A 75 1.54 15.03 14.58
CA LEU A 75 2.00 16.19 15.35
C LEU A 75 3.53 16.33 15.33
N LEU A 76 4.26 15.22 15.47
CA LEU A 76 5.73 15.24 15.38
C LEU A 76 6.19 15.71 14.00
N LYS A 77 5.54 15.27 12.92
CA LYS A 77 5.86 15.70 11.55
C LYS A 77 5.45 17.14 11.27
N LEU A 78 4.28 17.59 11.75
CA LEU A 78 3.84 18.98 11.65
C LEU A 78 4.80 19.92 12.36
N LYS A 79 5.25 19.57 13.56
CA LYS A 79 6.28 20.33 14.27
C LYS A 79 7.59 20.40 13.48
N ALA A 80 8.00 19.31 12.84
CA ALA A 80 9.24 19.24 12.09
C ALA A 80 9.21 20.00 10.74
N HIS A 81 8.05 20.03 10.07
CA HIS A 81 7.93 20.51 8.69
C HIS A 81 7.03 21.74 8.50
N GLY A 82 6.17 22.08 9.47
CA GLY A 82 5.14 23.12 9.34
C GLY A 82 5.60 24.55 9.62
N GLY A 83 6.89 24.78 9.87
CA GLY A 83 7.44 26.12 10.13
C GLY A 83 6.83 26.78 11.38
N PHE A 84 6.74 28.11 11.43
CA PHE A 84 6.23 28.82 12.62
C PHE A 84 4.71 28.67 12.84
N GLY A 85 3.94 28.28 11.82
CA GLY A 85 2.47 28.27 11.85
C GLY A 85 1.80 26.93 12.18
N TRP A 86 2.57 25.89 12.46
CA TRP A 86 2.02 24.52 12.57
C TRP A 86 1.02 24.35 13.72
N GLN A 87 1.19 25.08 14.83
CA GLN A 87 0.26 25.02 15.96
C GLN A 87 -1.10 25.62 15.61
N GLY A 88 -1.10 26.80 14.99
CA GLY A 88 -2.33 27.46 14.54
C GLY A 88 -3.12 26.59 13.55
N LEU A 89 -2.43 25.89 12.64
CA LEU A 89 -3.07 24.94 11.73
C LEU A 89 -3.78 23.80 12.48
N VAL A 90 -3.14 23.22 13.50
CA VAL A 90 -3.75 22.17 14.33
C VAL A 90 -4.96 22.71 15.09
N ASP A 91 -4.82 23.90 15.69
CA ASP A 91 -5.89 24.55 16.43
C ASP A 91 -7.11 24.83 15.53
N ASP A 92 -6.88 25.28 14.29
CA ASP A 92 -7.93 25.53 13.30
C ASP A 92 -8.68 24.25 12.94
N TYR A 93 -7.99 23.12 12.76
CA TYR A 93 -8.65 21.83 12.50
C TYR A 93 -9.49 21.37 13.69
N VAL A 94 -8.97 21.50 14.92
CA VAL A 94 -9.71 21.16 16.14
C VAL A 94 -10.91 22.08 16.33
N LEU A 95 -10.76 23.37 16.02
CA LEU A 95 -11.85 24.34 16.09
C LEU A 95 -12.96 24.01 15.09
N MET A 96 -12.58 23.65 13.85
CA MET A 96 -13.52 23.24 12.82
C MET A 96 -14.30 21.98 13.24
N LEU A 97 -13.62 20.96 13.77
CA LEU A 97 -14.28 19.76 14.29
C LEU A 97 -15.31 20.07 15.39
N LYS A 98 -15.05 21.08 16.23
CA LYS A 98 -15.97 21.50 17.30
C LYS A 98 -17.15 22.33 16.80
N GLN A 99 -16.95 23.17 15.78
CA GLN A 99 -17.95 24.14 15.33
C GLN A 99 -18.78 23.67 14.14
N ASP A 100 -18.19 22.94 13.21
CA ASP A 100 -18.79 22.54 11.93
C ASP A 100 -18.20 21.18 11.47
N PRO A 101 -18.58 20.08 12.15
CA PRO A 101 -18.08 18.74 11.84
C PRO A 101 -18.47 18.28 10.43
N GLU A 102 -19.62 18.74 9.91
CA GLU A 102 -20.07 18.42 8.55
C GLU A 102 -19.16 19.06 7.49
N ARG A 103 -18.69 20.29 7.71
CA ARG A 103 -17.68 20.89 6.85
C ARG A 103 -16.36 20.15 6.90
N TYR A 104 -15.93 19.71 8.08
CA TYR A 104 -14.72 18.91 8.21
C TYR A 104 -14.81 17.62 7.39
N ALA A 105 -15.95 16.91 7.48
CA ALA A 105 -16.22 15.72 6.67
C ALA A 105 -16.19 16.03 5.17
N ARG A 106 -16.81 17.13 4.71
CA ARG A 106 -16.76 17.54 3.29
C ARG A 106 -15.35 17.78 2.78
N ILE A 107 -14.47 18.35 3.61
CA ILE A 107 -13.06 18.56 3.24
C ILE A 107 -12.35 17.21 3.07
N LEU A 108 -12.59 16.25 3.97
CA LEU A 108 -12.04 14.89 3.83
C LEU A 108 -12.54 14.22 2.54
N GLU A 109 -13.83 14.27 2.26
CA GLU A 109 -14.39 13.69 1.03
C GLU A 109 -13.80 14.31 -0.24
N ALA A 110 -13.60 15.63 -0.26
CA ALA A 110 -12.97 16.30 -1.39
C ALA A 110 -11.54 15.79 -1.64
N ASN A 111 -10.78 15.48 -0.59
CA ASN A 111 -9.41 14.98 -0.70
C ASN A 111 -9.33 13.51 -1.13
N ARG A 112 -10.41 12.71 -0.98
CA ARG A 112 -10.48 11.35 -1.52
C ARG A 112 -10.69 11.32 -3.04
N GLY A 113 -11.34 12.35 -3.60
CA GLY A 113 -11.79 12.35 -5.00
C GLY A 113 -10.85 13.00 -6.02
N GLU A 114 -9.91 13.85 -5.60
CA GLU A 114 -9.04 14.58 -6.53
C GLU A 114 -7.89 13.71 -7.05
N ARG A 115 -8.20 12.92 -8.09
CA ARG A 115 -7.18 12.42 -9.01
C ARG A 115 -6.43 13.62 -9.58
N LYS A 116 -5.17 13.82 -9.18
CA LYS A 116 -4.23 14.64 -9.95
C LYS A 116 -4.11 13.99 -11.32
N LYS A 117 -4.88 14.48 -12.30
CA LYS A 117 -4.72 14.08 -13.70
C LYS A 117 -3.26 14.39 -14.05
N ALA A 118 -2.49 13.34 -14.27
CA ALA A 118 -1.18 13.41 -14.90
C ALA A 118 -1.31 13.96 -16.32
#